data_AF-A0A7C7R2J1-F1
#
_entry.id   AF-A0A7C7R2J1-F1
#
_cell.length_a   1.000
_cell.length_b   1.000
_cell.length_c   1.000
_cell.angle_alpha   90.00
_cell.angle_beta   90.00
_cell.angle_gamma   90.00
#
_symmetry.space_group_name_H-M   'P 1'
#
loop_
_entity.id
_entity.type
_entity.pdbx_description
1 polymer ?
#
loop_
_entity_poly.entity_id
_entity_poly.type
_entity_poly.pdbx_seq_one_letter_code
_entity_poly.pdbx_strand_id
1 'polypeptide(L)'
;VADDLLSPGASVVAVYSGFDAELVDSVSVIHLSEHLERLTARELRQLETRVPLDTLRVVVDLAVEIGREGREGQSVGTMFVVGDTRKVMAYSPPAGFDPVRGYSRRERNLTDPRVREGIKEIAQLDGAIIVSADGTVEAACRILDAPATTITLSKGLGARHWAAAAITRATKAVAVTVSESNGTVRIFQNGEVMLRIEPIHRRAMIWRGFEFEPPSAESRSRGKPEGAKSTKE
;
A
#
# COMPACT_ATOMS: atom_id res chain seq x y z
N VAL A 1 1.88 20.80 -15.50
CA VAL A 1 1.13 20.90 -16.79
C VAL A 1 -0.14 20.04 -16.79
N ALA A 2 -0.39 19.15 -15.81
CA ALA A 2 -1.58 18.28 -15.79
C ALA A 2 -2.44 18.39 -14.52
N ASP A 3 -2.21 19.42 -13.69
CA ASP A 3 -3.10 19.68 -12.56
C ASP A 3 -4.38 20.32 -13.14
N ASP A 4 -5.53 19.65 -12.99
CA ASP A 4 -6.91 20.06 -13.35
C ASP A 4 -7.59 19.42 -14.58
N LEU A 5 -6.92 18.55 -15.37
CA LEU A 5 -7.60 17.89 -16.52
C LEU A 5 -8.35 16.61 -16.16
N LEU A 6 -8.03 15.98 -15.04
CA LEU A 6 -8.55 14.66 -14.69
C LEU A 6 -9.10 14.67 -13.26
N SER A 7 -10.34 14.21 -13.12
CA SER A 7 -10.95 14.04 -11.81
C SER A 7 -10.28 12.88 -11.06
N PRO A 8 -10.08 12.98 -9.73
CA PRO A 8 -9.63 11.86 -8.92
C PRO A 8 -10.52 10.62 -9.14
N GLY A 9 -9.89 9.47 -9.40
CA GLY A 9 -10.59 8.21 -9.69
C GLY A 9 -11.13 8.08 -11.12
N ALA A 10 -10.82 9.01 -12.02
CA ALA A 10 -11.19 8.88 -13.43
C ALA A 10 -10.51 7.66 -14.09
N SER A 11 -11.20 7.06 -15.04
CA SER A 11 -10.61 6.05 -15.94
C SER A 11 -10.11 6.76 -17.19
N VAL A 12 -8.83 6.59 -17.50
CA VAL A 12 -8.18 7.20 -18.67
C VAL A 12 -7.94 6.12 -19.71
N VAL A 13 -8.33 6.37 -20.95
CA VAL A 13 -7.93 5.53 -22.08
C VAL A 13 -6.74 6.19 -22.76
N ALA A 14 -5.59 5.54 -22.72
CA ALA A 14 -4.39 5.97 -23.42
C ALA A 14 -4.27 5.20 -24.73
N VAL A 15 -4.15 5.92 -25.84
CA VAL A 15 -4.00 5.36 -27.18
C VAL A 15 -2.63 5.79 -27.68
N TYR A 16 -1.76 4.85 -28.04
CA TYR A 16 -0.36 5.13 -28.37
C TYR A 16 0.23 4.08 -29.31
N SER A 17 1.41 4.40 -29.83
CA SER A 17 2.26 3.54 -30.63
C SER A 17 3.15 2.70 -29.71
N GLY A 18 2.73 1.47 -29.44
CA GLY A 18 3.44 0.53 -28.56
C GLY A 18 4.47 -0.32 -29.29
N PHE A 19 4.27 -0.60 -30.58
CA PHE A 19 5.13 -1.48 -31.37
C PHE A 19 5.68 -0.81 -32.63
N ASP A 20 4.87 0.01 -33.30
CA ASP A 20 5.22 0.77 -34.49
C ASP A 20 5.03 2.27 -34.23
N ALA A 21 6.12 3.02 -34.29
CA ALA A 21 6.13 4.46 -34.01
C ALA A 21 5.28 5.29 -35.01
N GLU A 22 4.96 4.74 -36.17
CA GLU A 22 4.18 5.42 -37.21
C GLU A 22 2.68 5.07 -37.13
N LEU A 23 2.31 4.06 -36.35
CA LEU A 23 0.93 3.59 -36.23
C LEU A 23 0.46 3.60 -34.79
N VAL A 24 -0.77 4.05 -34.58
CA VAL A 24 -1.44 3.91 -33.30
C VAL A 24 -1.95 2.47 -33.18
N ASP A 25 -1.17 1.62 -32.52
CA ASP A 25 -1.38 0.17 -32.46
C ASP A 25 -1.82 -0.35 -31.08
N SER A 26 -1.78 0.51 -30.05
CA SER A 26 -1.96 0.10 -28.66
C SER A 26 -2.99 0.98 -27.95
N VAL A 27 -3.82 0.33 -27.13
CA VAL A 27 -4.79 0.98 -26.24
C VAL A 27 -4.60 0.41 -24.83
N SER A 28 -4.49 1.30 -23.84
CA SER A 28 -4.47 0.95 -22.42
C SER A 28 -5.61 1.65 -21.69
N VAL A 29 -6.32 0.92 -20.83
CA VAL A 29 -7.27 1.49 -19.88
C VAL A 29 -6.56 1.62 -18.54
N ILE A 30 -6.46 2.85 -18.04
CA ILE A 30 -5.76 3.24 -16.83
C ILE A 30 -6.81 3.74 -15.84
N HIS A 31 -7.12 2.94 -14.84
CA HIS A 31 -7.96 3.40 -13.73
C HIS A 31 -7.10 4.24 -12.78
N LEU A 32 -7.31 5.56 -12.73
CA LEU A 32 -6.60 6.43 -11.77
C LEU A 32 -7.02 6.15 -10.33
N SER A 33 -8.11 5.41 -10.13
CA SER A 33 -8.53 4.82 -8.86
C SER A 33 -7.69 3.60 -8.46
N GLU A 34 -7.06 2.90 -9.42
CA GLU A 34 -6.13 1.79 -9.15
C GLU A 34 -4.67 2.26 -9.00
N HIS A 35 -4.38 3.52 -9.32
CA HIS A 35 -3.10 4.15 -9.07
C HIS A 35 -3.06 4.75 -7.67
N LEU A 36 -3.18 3.88 -6.67
CA LEU A 36 -3.07 4.21 -5.25
C LEU A 36 -1.60 4.47 -4.83
N GLU A 37 -0.84 5.27 -5.58
CA GLU A 37 0.48 5.77 -5.12
C GLU A 37 0.34 6.94 -4.16
N ARG A 38 -0.89 7.42 -3.93
CA ARG A 38 -1.18 8.48 -2.97
C ARG A 38 -2.39 8.07 -2.17
N LEU A 39 -2.17 7.45 -1.01
CA LEU A 39 -3.03 7.77 0.14
C LEU A 39 -3.19 9.27 0.12
N THR A 40 -4.41 9.73 -0.16
CA THR A 40 -4.55 11.16 -0.37
C THR A 40 -4.24 11.80 0.97
N ALA A 41 -3.46 12.88 0.99
CA ALA A 41 -3.23 13.64 2.20
C ALA A 41 -4.54 13.98 2.95
N ARG A 42 -5.71 13.88 2.28
CA ARG A 42 -7.05 13.91 2.86
C ARG A 42 -7.32 12.78 3.87
N GLU A 43 -7.04 11.52 3.56
CA GLU A 43 -7.25 10.38 4.46
C GLU A 43 -6.32 10.47 5.67
N LEU A 44 -5.05 10.84 5.46
CA LEU A 44 -4.13 11.08 6.58
C LEU A 44 -4.52 12.30 7.42
N ARG A 45 -5.12 13.34 6.82
CA ARG A 45 -5.66 14.50 7.56
C ARG A 45 -6.89 14.17 8.40
N GLN A 46 -7.63 13.12 8.06
CA GLN A 46 -8.78 12.66 8.86
C GLN A 46 -8.34 11.94 10.14
N LEU A 47 -7.07 11.52 10.24
CA LEU A 47 -6.51 11.07 11.50
C LEU A 47 -6.36 12.27 12.43
N GLU A 48 -7.17 12.32 13.49
CA GLU A 48 -7.05 13.30 14.56
C GLU A 48 -5.80 13.01 15.42
N THR A 49 -4.61 13.22 14.84
CA THR A 49 -3.33 12.92 15.46
C THR A 49 -2.53 14.17 15.79
N ARG A 50 -1.63 14.05 16.77
CA ARG A 50 -0.65 15.10 17.12
C ARG A 50 0.61 15.03 16.26
N VAL A 51 0.75 13.98 15.45
CA VAL A 51 1.88 13.81 14.54
C VAL A 51 1.69 14.74 13.33
N PRO A 52 2.69 15.56 12.96
CA PRO A 52 2.63 16.38 11.76
C PRO A 52 2.37 15.55 10.50
N LEU A 53 1.53 16.09 9.62
CA LEU A 53 1.12 15.40 8.39
C LEU A 53 2.31 15.02 7.50
N ASP A 54 3.31 15.89 7.39
CA ASP A 54 4.49 15.65 6.54
C ASP A 54 5.30 14.45 7.05
N THR A 55 5.49 14.36 8.37
CA THR A 55 6.19 13.23 8.99
C THR A 55 5.40 11.94 8.82
N LEU A 56 4.10 11.97 9.07
CA LEU A 56 3.26 10.78 8.90
C LEU A 56 3.26 10.30 7.44
N ARG A 57 3.16 11.24 6.49
CA ARG A 57 3.23 10.95 5.06
C ARG A 57 4.56 10.27 4.69
N VAL A 58 5.69 10.83 5.11
CA VAL A 58 7.00 10.24 4.82
C VAL A 58 7.14 8.82 5.39
N VAL A 59 6.65 8.56 6.60
CA VAL A 59 6.70 7.22 7.21
C VAL A 59 5.78 6.24 6.48
N VAL A 60 4.58 6.68 6.10
CA VAL A 60 3.61 5.85 5.39
C VAL A 60 4.10 5.54 3.97
N ASP A 61 4.64 6.52 3.25
CA ASP A 61 5.21 6.34 1.91
C ASP A 61 6.37 5.32 1.98
N LEU A 62 7.27 5.46 2.96
CA LEU A 62 8.34 4.49 3.21
C LEU A 62 7.81 3.08 3.54
N ALA A 63 6.75 2.97 4.34
CA ALA A 63 6.13 1.69 4.66
C ALA A 63 5.49 1.03 3.43
N VAL A 64 4.90 1.82 2.52
CA VAL A 64 4.35 1.33 1.25
C VAL A 64 5.48 0.87 0.33
N GLU A 65 6.58 1.60 0.24
CA GLU A 65 7.77 1.17 -0.51
C GLU A 65 8.29 -0.18 0.01
N ILE A 66 8.47 -0.32 1.33
CA ILE A 66 8.89 -1.59 1.96
C ILE A 66 7.90 -2.72 1.67
N GLY A 67 6.59 -2.46 1.78
CA GLY A 67 5.56 -3.47 1.52
C GLY A 67 5.49 -3.90 0.05
N ARG A 68 5.82 -3.01 -0.89
CA ARG A 68 5.81 -3.29 -2.33
C ARG A 68 7.08 -3.99 -2.81
N GLU A 69 8.23 -3.49 -2.39
CA GLU A 69 9.53 -3.92 -2.91
C GLU A 69 10.11 -5.06 -2.07
N GLY A 70 9.75 -5.11 -0.79
CA GLY A 70 10.45 -5.96 0.17
C GLY A 70 11.94 -5.61 0.19
N ARG A 71 12.78 -6.61 0.41
CA ARG A 71 14.23 -6.51 0.24
C ARG A 71 14.74 -7.71 -0.55
N GLU A 72 15.50 -7.44 -1.61
CA GLU A 72 16.06 -8.49 -2.48
C GLU A 72 14.96 -9.44 -3.03
N GLY A 73 13.75 -8.89 -3.22
CA GLY A 73 12.57 -9.63 -3.66
C GLY A 73 11.87 -10.47 -2.59
N GLN A 74 12.37 -10.46 -1.35
CA GLN A 74 11.73 -11.10 -0.20
C GLN A 74 10.82 -10.11 0.51
N SER A 75 9.63 -10.56 0.91
CA SER A 75 8.70 -9.71 1.66
C SER A 75 9.22 -9.44 3.07
N VAL A 76 9.08 -8.20 3.52
CA VAL A 76 9.61 -7.73 4.81
C VAL A 76 8.47 -7.16 5.64
N GLY A 77 8.28 -7.72 6.84
CA GLY A 77 7.35 -7.18 7.83
C GLY A 77 8.04 -6.14 8.71
N THR A 78 7.45 -4.95 8.81
CA THR A 78 8.08 -3.82 9.51
C THR A 78 7.06 -3.09 10.37
N MET A 79 7.52 -2.43 11.44
CA MET A 79 6.69 -1.55 12.25
C MET A 79 7.40 -0.23 12.54
N PHE A 80 6.68 0.86 12.30
CA PHE A 80 7.03 2.20 12.75
C PHE A 80 6.09 2.64 13.88
N VAL A 81 6.61 3.37 14.85
CA VAL A 81 5.82 4.09 15.85
C VAL A 81 6.22 5.55 15.83
N VAL A 82 5.28 6.43 15.54
CA VAL A 82 5.52 7.85 15.25
C VAL A 82 4.89 8.73 16.33
N GLY A 83 5.70 9.60 16.93
CA GLY A 83 5.26 10.54 17.96
C GLY A 83 5.23 9.95 19.38
N ASP A 84 4.86 10.80 20.35
CA ASP A 84 4.87 10.50 21.80
C ASP A 84 6.15 9.74 22.26
N THR A 85 7.29 10.08 21.66
CA THR A 85 8.51 9.26 21.68
C THR A 85 8.97 8.97 23.10
N ARG A 86 8.89 9.93 24.02
CA ARG A 86 9.28 9.71 25.41
C ARG A 86 8.48 8.60 26.08
N LYS A 87 7.16 8.56 25.86
CA LYS A 87 6.28 7.54 26.43
C LYS A 87 6.46 6.21 25.72
N VAL A 88 6.61 6.23 24.40
CA VAL A 88 6.89 5.04 23.60
C VAL A 88 8.22 4.39 24.01
N MET A 89 9.27 5.16 24.24
CA MET A 89 10.58 4.66 24.70
C MET A 89 10.51 4.00 26.08
N ALA A 90 9.61 4.46 26.96
CA ALA A 90 9.38 3.83 28.27
C ALA A 90 8.69 2.46 28.16
N TYR A 91 7.85 2.24 27.13
CA TYR A 91 7.19 0.96 26.85
C TYR A 91 7.92 0.14 25.78
N SER A 92 9.17 0.47 25.46
CA SER A 92 9.85 -0.23 24.38
C SER A 92 11.28 -0.58 24.73
N PRO A 93 11.56 -1.63 25.51
CA PRO A 93 12.95 -2.02 25.78
C PRO A 93 13.72 -2.34 24.47
N PRO A 94 15.04 -2.07 24.42
CA PRO A 94 15.85 -2.51 23.29
C PRO A 94 15.88 -4.04 23.21
N ALA A 95 15.65 -4.59 22.01
CA ALA A 95 15.79 -6.03 21.76
C ALA A 95 17.26 -6.46 21.70
N GLY A 96 18.15 -5.53 21.34
CA GLY A 96 19.57 -5.76 21.15
C GLY A 96 20.30 -4.47 20.80
N PHE A 97 21.27 -4.56 19.88
CA PHE A 97 21.98 -3.39 19.37
C PHE A 97 21.03 -2.49 18.56
N ASP A 98 21.07 -1.20 18.87
CA ASP A 98 20.31 -0.20 18.14
C ASP A 98 21.16 0.33 16.96
N PRO A 99 20.84 -0.01 15.71
CA PRO A 99 21.65 0.35 14.55
C PRO A 99 21.68 1.85 14.27
N VAL A 100 20.76 2.63 14.86
CA VAL A 100 20.73 4.09 14.70
C VAL A 100 21.46 4.81 15.85
N ARG A 101 21.92 4.10 16.88
CA ARG A 101 22.61 4.71 18.01
C ARG A 101 23.98 5.24 17.60
N GLY A 102 24.28 6.46 18.02
CA GLY A 102 25.58 7.12 17.76
C GLY A 102 25.55 8.07 16.56
N TYR A 103 24.55 7.96 15.67
CA TYR A 103 24.35 8.92 14.59
C TYR A 103 23.68 10.21 15.07
N SER A 104 24.06 11.33 14.46
CA SER A 104 23.42 12.62 14.74
C SER A 104 21.94 12.61 14.34
N ARG A 105 21.15 13.57 14.83
CA ARG A 105 19.72 13.68 14.43
C ARG A 105 19.58 13.88 12.92
N ARG A 106 20.50 14.62 12.29
CA ARG A 106 20.49 14.89 10.85
C ARG A 106 20.68 13.62 10.03
N GLU A 107 21.59 12.75 10.46
CA GLU A 107 21.89 11.47 9.80
C GLU A 107 20.79 10.41 10.02
N ARG A 108 19.76 10.75 10.78
CA ARG A 108 18.62 9.87 11.08
C ARG A 108 17.28 10.50 10.75
N ASN A 109 17.27 11.62 10.03
CA ASN A 109 16.03 12.28 9.67
C ASN A 109 15.49 11.73 8.34
N LEU A 110 14.25 11.26 8.36
CA LEU A 110 13.58 10.65 7.21
C LEU A 110 13.31 11.64 6.05
N THR A 111 13.50 12.95 6.23
CA THR A 111 13.47 13.90 5.11
C THR A 111 14.56 13.59 4.08
N ASP A 112 15.71 13.06 4.51
CA ASP A 112 16.79 12.67 3.61
C ASP A 112 16.49 11.29 2.97
N PRO A 113 16.39 11.20 1.62
CA PRO A 113 16.19 9.93 0.94
C PRO A 113 17.24 8.86 1.27
N ARG A 114 18.49 9.25 1.52
CA ARG A 114 19.56 8.29 1.85
C ARG A 114 19.33 7.62 3.18
N VAL A 115 18.78 8.35 4.14
CA VAL A 115 18.39 7.80 5.44
C VAL A 115 17.27 6.79 5.23
N ARG A 116 16.28 7.09 4.37
CA ARG A 116 15.18 6.15 4.08
C ARG A 116 15.68 4.83 3.48
N GLU A 117 16.65 4.86 2.59
CA GLU A 117 17.30 3.64 2.07
C GLU A 117 17.99 2.84 3.18
N GLY A 118 18.73 3.52 4.09
CA GLY A 118 19.31 2.85 5.25
C GLY A 118 18.27 2.25 6.21
N ILE A 119 17.11 2.91 6.36
CA ILE A 119 15.99 2.39 7.14
C ILE A 119 15.38 1.14 6.49
N LYS A 120 15.37 1.01 5.15
CA LYS A 120 14.93 -0.24 4.48
C LYS A 120 15.84 -1.43 4.83
N GLU A 121 17.14 -1.21 5.03
CA GLU A 121 18.03 -2.27 5.51
C GLU A 121 17.67 -2.69 6.95
N ILE A 122 17.40 -1.71 7.81
CA ILE A 122 17.01 -1.93 9.21
C ILE A 122 15.60 -2.57 9.33
N ALA A 123 14.72 -2.31 8.37
CA ALA A 123 13.33 -2.77 8.36
C ALA A 123 13.18 -4.31 8.37
N GLN A 124 14.23 -5.03 7.99
CA GLN A 124 14.33 -6.50 8.05
C GLN A 124 14.60 -7.04 9.46
N LEU A 125 15.10 -6.20 10.34
CA LEU A 125 15.40 -6.57 11.72
C LEU A 125 14.12 -6.65 12.54
N ASP A 126 14.17 -7.42 13.62
CA ASP A 126 13.02 -7.56 14.50
C ASP A 126 12.81 -6.33 15.41
N GLY A 127 11.55 -6.06 15.74
CA GLY A 127 11.12 -4.95 16.57
C GLY A 127 10.58 -3.74 15.80
N ALA A 128 10.33 -2.67 16.56
CA ALA A 128 9.77 -1.42 16.07
C ALA A 128 10.86 -0.37 15.85
N ILE A 129 10.63 0.46 14.83
CA ILE A 129 11.39 1.68 14.53
C ILE A 129 10.63 2.86 15.12
N ILE A 130 11.25 3.56 16.07
CA ILE A 130 10.63 4.67 16.79
C ILE A 130 11.03 5.98 16.11
N VAL A 131 10.03 6.72 15.64
CA VAL A 131 10.19 7.97 14.90
C VAL A 131 9.59 9.10 15.72
N SER A 132 10.33 10.19 15.87
CA SER A 132 9.84 11.39 16.53
C SER A 132 8.94 12.22 15.61
N ALA A 133 8.23 13.19 16.18
CA ALA A 133 7.30 14.05 15.43
C ALA A 133 7.98 14.94 14.38
N ASP A 134 9.32 15.12 14.43
CA ASP A 134 10.08 15.88 13.44
C ASP A 134 10.66 14.99 12.31
N GLY A 135 10.32 13.70 12.29
CA GLY A 135 10.83 12.73 11.32
C GLY A 135 12.20 12.13 11.64
N THR A 136 12.80 12.44 12.80
CA THR A 136 14.04 11.80 13.25
C THR A 136 13.75 10.42 13.81
N VAL A 137 14.45 9.39 13.32
CA VAL A 137 14.44 8.04 13.88
C VAL A 137 15.22 8.02 15.17
N GLU A 138 14.54 7.82 16.30
CA GLU A 138 15.10 7.92 17.65
C GLU A 138 15.75 6.62 18.09
N ALA A 139 15.15 5.48 17.73
CA ALA A 139 15.67 4.14 18.02
C ALA A 139 15.11 3.11 17.02
N ALA A 140 15.84 2.03 16.81
CA ALA A 140 15.36 0.86 16.07
C ALA A 140 15.50 -0.41 16.93
N CYS A 141 14.99 -1.54 16.41
CA CYS A 141 15.05 -2.84 17.08
C CYS A 141 14.50 -2.82 18.51
N ARG A 142 13.34 -2.16 18.71
CA ARG A 142 12.68 -2.06 20.02
C ARG A 142 11.56 -3.09 20.15
N ILE A 143 11.52 -3.83 21.25
CA ILE A 143 10.37 -4.67 21.59
C ILE A 143 9.32 -3.76 22.19
N LEU A 144 8.08 -3.79 21.72
CA LEU A 144 7.00 -3.01 22.33
C LEU A 144 6.32 -3.83 23.42
N ASP A 145 6.43 -3.35 24.66
CA ASP A 145 5.84 -3.93 25.86
C ASP A 145 4.86 -2.94 26.50
N ALA A 146 3.81 -2.63 25.75
CA ALA A 146 2.72 -1.77 26.20
C ALA A 146 1.56 -2.63 26.74
N PRO A 147 0.85 -2.16 27.78
CA PRO A 147 -0.28 -2.89 28.35
C PRO A 147 -1.39 -3.08 27.30
N ALA A 148 -1.79 -4.34 27.09
CA ALA A 148 -2.77 -4.73 26.08
C ALA A 148 -4.22 -4.70 26.59
N THR A 149 -4.61 -3.66 27.34
CA THR A 149 -5.95 -3.60 27.95
C THR A 149 -6.98 -3.14 26.91
N THR A 150 -8.04 -3.93 26.72
CA THR A 150 -9.20 -3.57 25.87
C THR A 150 -8.83 -3.31 24.40
N ILE A 151 -8.16 -4.27 23.77
CA ILE A 151 -7.81 -4.23 22.35
C ILE A 151 -8.55 -5.35 21.62
N THR A 152 -9.33 -4.99 20.61
CA THR A 152 -10.02 -5.93 19.74
C THR A 152 -9.44 -5.84 18.34
N LEU A 153 -8.73 -6.89 17.92
CA LEU A 153 -8.17 -7.00 16.58
C LEU A 153 -8.88 -8.10 15.79
N SER A 154 -9.04 -7.88 14.49
CA SER A 154 -9.57 -8.89 13.57
C SER A 154 -8.67 -10.12 13.58
N LYS A 155 -9.29 -11.31 13.41
CA LYS A 155 -8.56 -12.57 13.26
C LYS A 155 -7.59 -12.49 12.07
N GLY A 156 -6.43 -13.13 12.19
CA GLY A 156 -5.39 -13.13 11.15
C GLY A 156 -4.34 -12.03 11.27
N LEU A 157 -4.41 -11.18 12.32
CA LEU A 157 -3.39 -10.19 12.63
C LEU A 157 -2.35 -10.76 13.61
N GLY A 158 -1.08 -10.81 13.17
CA GLY A 158 0.05 -11.34 13.96
C GLY A 158 0.58 -10.40 15.05
N ALA A 159 1.70 -10.80 15.69
CA ALA A 159 2.28 -10.14 16.86
C ALA A 159 2.58 -8.64 16.67
N ARG A 160 3.10 -8.23 15.50
CA ARG A 160 3.35 -6.81 15.20
C ARG A 160 2.06 -5.98 15.25
N HIS A 161 0.96 -6.48 14.70
CA HIS A 161 -0.32 -5.77 14.74
C HIS A 161 -0.85 -5.61 16.18
N TRP A 162 -0.68 -6.65 17.01
CA TRP A 162 -1.02 -6.59 18.44
C TRP A 162 -0.20 -5.54 19.18
N ALA A 163 1.11 -5.54 18.98
CA ALA A 163 2.01 -4.56 19.56
C ALA A 163 1.69 -3.12 19.10
N ALA A 164 1.35 -2.92 17.82
CA ALA A 164 0.93 -1.63 17.27
C ALA A 164 -0.37 -1.13 17.91
N ALA A 165 -1.36 -2.00 18.10
CA ALA A 165 -2.58 -1.63 18.81
C ALA A 165 -2.31 -1.32 20.29
N ALA A 166 -1.47 -2.11 20.96
CA ALA A 166 -1.16 -1.90 22.38
C ALA A 166 -0.43 -0.57 22.62
N ILE A 167 0.59 -0.27 21.83
CA ILE A 167 1.36 0.96 22.00
C ILE A 167 0.51 2.20 21.68
N THR A 168 -0.35 2.15 20.67
CA THR A 168 -1.22 3.28 20.29
C THR A 168 -2.41 3.44 21.23
N ARG A 169 -2.81 2.40 21.97
CA ARG A 169 -3.76 2.51 23.08
C ARG A 169 -3.11 3.16 24.32
N ALA A 170 -1.87 2.78 24.62
CA ALA A 170 -1.15 3.27 25.80
C ALA A 170 -0.56 4.68 25.62
N THR A 171 -0.38 5.16 24.38
CA THR A 171 0.29 6.42 24.06
C THR A 171 -0.53 7.26 23.07
N LYS A 172 -0.06 8.48 22.76
CA LYS A 172 -0.64 9.32 21.70
C LYS A 172 0.09 9.16 20.35
N ALA A 173 0.89 8.11 20.22
CA ALA A 173 1.60 7.80 18.99
C ALA A 173 0.68 7.18 17.94
N VAL A 174 1.12 7.22 16.69
CA VAL A 174 0.54 6.47 15.57
C VAL A 174 1.48 5.34 15.22
N ALA A 175 0.98 4.11 15.04
CA ALA A 175 1.80 3.00 14.59
C ALA A 175 1.47 2.62 13.15
N VAL A 176 2.49 2.34 12.34
CA VAL A 176 2.35 1.93 10.94
C VAL A 176 3.01 0.57 10.80
N THR A 177 2.25 -0.44 10.39
CA THR A 177 2.77 -1.81 10.24
C THR A 177 2.70 -2.26 8.79
N VAL A 178 3.73 -2.92 8.31
CA VAL A 178 3.80 -3.62 7.03
C VAL A 178 3.65 -5.11 7.29
N SER A 179 2.69 -5.74 6.63
CA SER A 179 2.47 -7.18 6.73
C SER A 179 3.50 -7.95 5.90
N GLU A 180 4.24 -8.85 6.54
CA GLU A 180 5.24 -9.69 5.88
C GLU A 180 4.65 -10.63 4.83
N SER A 181 3.40 -11.07 5.00
CA SER A 181 2.79 -12.07 4.12
C SER A 181 2.28 -11.51 2.80
N ASN A 182 1.94 -10.23 2.75
CA ASN A 182 1.23 -9.64 1.63
C ASN A 182 1.49 -8.15 1.43
N GLY A 183 2.51 -7.59 2.10
CA GLY A 183 2.93 -6.19 2.03
C GLY A 183 1.89 -5.15 2.46
N THR A 184 0.73 -5.57 2.98
CA THR A 184 -0.35 -4.65 3.38
C THR A 184 0.10 -3.73 4.50
N VAL A 185 0.02 -2.42 4.28
CA VAL A 185 0.30 -1.40 5.28
C VAL A 185 -0.97 -1.10 6.06
N ARG A 186 -0.86 -1.00 7.39
CA ARG A 186 -1.95 -0.63 8.29
C ARG A 186 -1.51 0.47 9.23
N ILE A 187 -2.39 1.43 9.46
CA ILE A 187 -2.17 2.54 10.37
C ILE A 187 -3.07 2.33 11.59
N PHE A 188 -2.45 2.36 12.77
CA PHE A 188 -3.08 2.18 14.06
C PHE A 188 -3.08 3.49 14.84
N GLN A 189 -4.19 3.78 15.48
CA GLN A 189 -4.34 4.90 16.40
C GLN A 189 -5.33 4.49 17.50
N ASN A 190 -5.07 4.89 18.75
CA ASN A 190 -5.94 4.59 19.88
C ASN A 190 -6.30 3.10 19.99
N GLY A 191 -5.40 2.18 19.62
CA GLY A 191 -5.65 0.74 19.68
C GLY A 191 -6.52 0.15 18.57
N GLU A 192 -6.86 0.93 17.55
CA GLU A 192 -7.72 0.52 16.44
C GLU A 192 -7.03 0.72 15.10
N VAL A 193 -7.45 -0.05 14.09
CA VAL A 193 -6.98 0.11 12.70
C VAL A 193 -7.77 1.23 12.06
N MET A 194 -7.10 2.32 11.73
CA MET A 194 -7.73 3.49 11.10
C MET A 194 -7.73 3.39 9.58
N LEU A 195 -6.63 2.89 9.01
CA LEU A 195 -6.43 2.80 7.56
C LEU A 195 -5.73 1.49 7.20
N ARG A 196 -6.09 0.95 6.04
CA ARG A 196 -5.49 -0.22 5.41
C ARG A 196 -5.14 0.13 3.97
N ILE A 197 -3.91 -0.17 3.58
CA ILE A 197 -3.38 0.08 2.24
C ILE A 197 -2.82 -1.23 1.72
N GLU A 198 -3.40 -1.72 0.65
CA GLU A 198 -2.90 -2.92 -0.02
C GLU A 198 -1.78 -2.51 -0.97
N PRO A 199 -0.63 -3.23 -0.98
CA PRO A 199 0.41 -2.95 -1.94
C PRO A 199 -0.14 -3.27 -3.32
N ILE A 200 0.06 -2.32 -4.22
CA ILE A 200 -0.18 -2.52 -5.65
C ILE A 200 0.91 -3.48 -6.11
N HIS A 201 0.61 -4.77 -6.02
CA HIS A 201 1.41 -5.74 -6.74
C HIS A 201 1.25 -5.35 -8.20
N ARG A 202 2.37 -5.02 -8.87
CA ARG A 202 2.43 -5.18 -10.32
C ARG A 202 2.21 -6.66 -10.56
N ARG A 203 0.96 -7.13 -10.58
CA ARG A 203 0.62 -8.25 -11.44
C ARG A 203 1.10 -7.75 -12.79
N ALA A 204 2.21 -8.31 -13.28
CA ALA A 204 2.53 -8.21 -14.69
C ALA A 204 1.20 -8.46 -15.41
N MET A 205 0.79 -7.57 -16.32
CA MET A 205 -0.35 -7.87 -17.17
C MET A 205 -0.06 -9.23 -17.79
N ILE A 206 -0.70 -10.27 -17.28
CA ILE A 206 -0.62 -11.58 -17.89
C ILE A 206 -1.46 -11.43 -19.13
N TRP A 207 -0.81 -11.32 -20.28
CA TRP A 207 -1.47 -11.29 -21.56
C TRP A 207 -2.35 -12.54 -21.64
N ARG A 208 -3.67 -12.36 -21.54
CA ARG A 208 -4.63 -13.42 -21.84
C ARG A 208 -4.94 -13.27 -23.31
N GLY A 209 -4.67 -14.33 -24.08
CA GLY A 209 -5.12 -14.38 -25.47
C GLY A 209 -6.61 -14.10 -25.51
N PHE A 210 -7.03 -13.24 -26.43
CA PHE A 210 -8.44 -13.00 -26.69
C PHE A 210 -9.10 -14.34 -27.05
N GLU A 211 -9.93 -14.88 -26.16
CA GLU A 211 -10.89 -15.92 -26.53
C GLU A 211 -12.01 -15.22 -27.32
N PHE A 212 -11.81 -15.15 -28.64
CA PHE A 212 -12.85 -14.71 -29.57
C PHE A 212 -13.68 -15.94 -29.95
N GLU A 213 -14.89 -16.04 -29.43
CA GLU A 213 -15.88 -16.98 -29.92
C GLU A 213 -16.67 -16.30 -31.06
N PRO A 214 -16.47 -16.70 -32.33
CA PRO A 214 -17.19 -16.08 -33.44
C PRO A 214 -18.70 -16.32 -33.27
N PRO A 215 -19.56 -15.34 -33.59
CA PRO A 215 -21.00 -15.54 -33.55
C PRO A 215 -21.37 -16.72 -34.46
N SER A 216 -22.17 -17.64 -33.93
CA SER A 216 -22.62 -18.81 -34.68
C SER A 216 -23.31 -18.34 -35.95
N ALA A 217 -22.86 -18.85 -37.09
CA ALA A 217 -23.48 -18.55 -38.36
C ALA A 217 -24.90 -19.10 -38.33
N GLU A 218 -25.89 -18.23 -38.11
CA GLU A 218 -27.30 -18.56 -38.30
C GLU A 218 -27.46 -19.14 -39.71
N SER A 219 -27.84 -20.42 -39.76
CA SER A 219 -28.18 -21.09 -40.99
C SER A 219 -29.40 -20.40 -41.58
N ARG A 220 -29.17 -19.53 -42.57
CA ARG A 220 -30.24 -18.99 -43.42
C ARG A 220 -30.98 -20.19 -44.03
N SER A 221 -32.13 -20.53 -43.46
CA SER A 221 -33.05 -21.50 -44.04
C SER A 221 -33.46 -20.98 -45.42
N ARG A 222 -32.97 -21.62 -46.48
CA ARG A 222 -33.45 -21.40 -47.85
C ARG A 222 -34.96 -21.67 -47.86
N GLY A 223 -35.75 -20.62 -48.07
CA GLY A 223 -37.19 -20.73 -48.29
C GLY A 223 -37.48 -21.69 -49.45
N LYS A 224 -38.36 -22.67 -49.20
CA LYS A 224 -38.95 -23.55 -50.22
C LYS A 224 -39.89 -22.72 -51.11
N PRO A 225 -39.84 -22.83 -52.44
CA PRO A 225 -40.81 -22.17 -53.31
C PRO A 225 -42.16 -22.88 -53.26
N GLU A 226 -43.25 -22.10 -53.14
CA GLU A 226 -44.63 -22.58 -53.31
C GLU A 226 -44.88 -22.90 -54.79
N GLY A 227 -45.14 -24.18 -55.08
CA GLY A 227 -45.48 -24.68 -56.40
C GLY A 227 -46.90 -25.22 -56.47
N ALA A 228 -47.75 -24.47 -57.18
CA ALA A 228 -48.89 -24.88 -58.01
C ALA A 228 -49.89 -25.95 -57.50
N LYS A 229 -51.13 -25.50 -57.28
CA LYS A 229 -52.35 -26.31 -57.42
C LYS A 229 -52.53 -26.74 -58.88
N SER A 230 -52.79 -28.03 -59.14
CA SER A 230 -53.55 -28.48 -60.30
C SER A 230 -54.38 -29.74 -59.99
N THR A 231 -55.64 -29.62 -60.36
CA THR A 231 -56.83 -30.50 -60.31
C THR A 231 -56.76 -31.84 -61.06
N LYS A 232 -57.68 -32.74 -60.67
CA LYS A 232 -58.35 -33.84 -61.43
C LYS A 232 -57.47 -35.08 -61.74
N GLU A 233 -57.94 -36.32 -61.66
CA GLU A 233 -59.28 -36.95 -61.79
C GLU A 233 -59.54 -37.98 -60.66
#